data_AF-A0A378AGG4-F1
#
_entry.id   AF-A0A378AGG4-F1
#
_cell.length_a   1.000
_cell.length_b   1.000
_cell.length_c   1.000
_cell.angle_alpha   90.00
_cell.angle_beta   90.00
_cell.angle_gamma   90.00
#
_symmetry.space_group_name_H-M   'P 1'
#
loop_
_entity.id
_entity.type
_entity.pdbx_description
1 polymer ?
#
loop_
_entity_poly.entity_id
_entity_poly.type
_entity_poly.pdbx_seq_one_letter_code
_entity_poly.pdbx_strand_id
1 'polypeptide(L)' 'MLNLQRVTMFIAVVDAGSFTLAAAALGQTKAVVSFNVRQLENELG' A
#
# COMPACT_ATOMS: atom_id res chain seq x y z
N MET A 1 5.24 6.78 14.72
CA MET A 1 5.32 7.89 13.75
C MET A 1 4.72 7.38 12.45
N LEU A 2 3.89 8.19 11.79
CA LEU A 2 3.23 7.80 10.55
C LEU A 2 4.26 7.64 9.42
N ASN A 3 4.26 6.48 8.75
CA ASN A 3 5.14 6.27 7.59
C ASN A 3 4.44 6.74 6.30
N LEU A 4 4.91 7.85 5.73
CA LEU A 4 4.36 8.43 4.51
C LEU A 4 4.47 7.51 3.28
N GLN A 5 5.47 6.64 3.22
CA GLN A 5 5.59 5.66 2.14
C GLN A 5 4.40 4.69 2.16
N ARG A 6 3.94 4.28 3.34
CA ARG A 6 2.76 3.40 3.45
C ARG A 6 1.48 4.13 3.02
N VAL A 7 1.36 5.41 3.34
CA VAL A 7 0.24 6.25 2.88
C VAL A 7 0.23 6.34 1.35
N THR A 8 1.38 6.56 0.71
CA THR A 8 1.50 6.54 -0.75
C THR A 8 1.11 5.20 -1.35
N MET A 9 1.50 4.08 -0.73
CA MET A 9 1.08 2.74 -1.15
C MET A 9 -0.43 2.55 -1.04
N PHE A 10 -1.05 3.04 0.03
CA PHE A 10 -2.50 3.01 0.19
C PHE A 10 -3.21 3.81 -0.91
N ILE A 11 -2.76 5.04 -1.18
CA ILE A 11 -3.31 5.87 -2.28
C ILE A 11 -3.21 5.13 -3.61
N ALA A 12 -2.05 4.54 -3.92
CA ALA A 12 -1.86 3.78 -5.16
C ALA A 12 -2.82 2.58 -5.28
N VAL A 13 -3.16 1.91 -4.16
CA VAL A 13 -4.15 0.83 -4.15
C VAL A 13 -5.56 1.35 -4.40
N VAL A 14 -5.92 2.50 -3.82
CA VAL A 14 -7.23 3.15 -4.04
C VAL A 14 -7.36 3.60 -5.50
N ASP A 15 -6.34 4.25 -6.05
CA ASP A 15 -6.33 4.73 -7.44
C ASP A 15 -6.38 3.59 -8.45
N ALA A 16 -5.64 2.49 -8.19
CA ALA A 16 -5.61 1.33 -9.06
C ALA A 16 -6.81 0.38 -8.86
N GLY A 17 -7.55 0.50 -7.76
CA GLY A 17 -8.63 -0.41 -7.35
C GLY A 17 -8.20 -1.85 -7.06
N SER A 18 -6.89 -2.14 -7.03
CA SER A 18 -6.35 -3.49 -6.88
C SER A 18 -4.92 -3.50 -6.36
N PHE A 19 -4.64 -4.34 -5.36
CA PHE A 19 -3.28 -4.57 -4.86
C PHE A 19 -2.32 -5.07 -5.93
N THR A 20 -2.80 -5.85 -6.90
CA THR A 20 -1.95 -6.38 -7.97
C THR A 20 -1.57 -5.29 -8.96
N LEU A 21 -2.52 -4.43 -9.34
CA LEU A 21 -2.27 -3.32 -10.26
C LEU A 21 -1.39 -2.24 -9.60
N ALA A 22 -1.66 -1.92 -8.33
CA ALA A 22 -0.82 -0.99 -7.57
C ALA A 22 0.61 -1.51 -7.42
N ALA A 23 0.79 -2.80 -7.15
CA ALA A 23 2.12 -3.40 -7.09
C ALA A 23 2.87 -3.31 -8.42
N ALA A 24 2.19 -3.58 -9.54
CA ALA A 24 2.77 -3.41 -10.87
C ALA A 24 3.18 -1.95 -11.15
N ALA A 25 2.33 -0.98 -10.78
CA ALA A 25 2.61 0.45 -10.95
C ALA A 25 3.78 0.94 -10.08
N LEU A 26 3.94 0.37 -8.88
CA LEU A 26 5.00 0.74 -7.94
C LEU A 26 6.31 -0.06 -8.13
N GLY A 27 6.36 -1.00 -9.07
CA GLY A 27 7.52 -1.91 -9.24
C GLY A 27 7.77 -2.78 -8.01
N GLN A 28 6.70 -3.16 -7.30
CA GLN A 28 6.74 -3.97 -6.08
C GLN A 28 5.96 -5.28 -6.29
N THR A 29 6.04 -6.18 -5.31
CA THR A 29 5.17 -7.36 -5.29
C THR A 29 3.86 -7.04 -4.58
N LYS A 30 2.78 -7.75 -4.96
CA LYS A 30 1.49 -7.67 -4.26
C LYS A 30 1.65 -7.88 -2.75
N ALA A 31 2.49 -8.82 -2.34
CA ALA A 31 2.72 -9.15 -0.94
C ALA A 31 3.32 -7.96 -0.17
N VAL A 32 4.30 -7.25 -0.74
CA VAL A 32 4.89 -6.07 -0.11
C VAL A 32 3.87 -4.95 0.03
N VAL A 33 3.08 -4.67 -1.01
CA VAL A 33 2.04 -3.62 -0.95
C VAL A 33 0.97 -3.97 0.09
N SER A 34 0.45 -5.20 0.05
CA SER A 34 -0.56 -5.66 1.01
C SER A 34 -0.07 -5.62 2.46
N PHE A 35 1.18 -6.03 2.71
CA PHE A 35 1.78 -5.97 4.04
C PHE A 35 1.90 -4.53 4.55
N ASN A 36 2.37 -3.61 3.71
CA ASN A 36 2.55 -2.21 4.10
C ASN A 36 1.22 -1.51 4.37
N VAL A 37 0.18 -1.79 3.58
CA VAL A 37 -1.17 -1.26 3.80
C VAL A 37 -1.76 -1.82 5.09
N ARG A 38 -1.65 -3.13 5.34
CA ARG A 38 -2.11 -3.73 6.61
C ARG A 38 -1.41 -3.14 7.83
N GLN A 39 -0.12 -2.88 7.70
CA GLN A 39 0.63 -2.25 8.79
C GLN A 39 0.24 -0.79 8.99
N LEU A 40 -0.11 -0.06 7.92
CA LEU A 40 -0.67 1.29 8.02
C LEU A 40 -2.02 1.28 8.74
N GLU A 41 -2.90 0.34 8.40
CA GLU A 41 -4.19 0.15 9.10
C GLU A 41 -3.94 -0.09 10.60
N ASN A 42 -3.06 -1.03 10.95
CA ASN A 42 -2.70 -1.30 12.35
C ASN A 42 -2.11 -0.08 13.09
N GLU A 43 -1.39 0.80 12.39
CA GLU A 43 -0.82 2.03 12.96
C GLU A 43 -1.89 3.10 13.22
N LEU A 44 -3.01 3.07 12.49
CA LEU A 44 -4.08 4.07 12.54
C LEU A 44 -5.33 3.62 13.33
N GLY A 45 -5.53 2.30 13.49
CA GLY A 45 -6.64 1.70 14.25
C GLY A 45 -7.70 1.05 13.36
#